data_AF-A0A6A4PMC3-F1
#
_entry.id   AF-A0A6A4PMC3-F1
#
_cell.length_a   1.000
_cell.length_b   1.000
_cell.length_c   1.000
_cell.angle_alpha   90.00
_cell.angle_beta   90.00
_cell.angle_gamma   90.00
#
_symmetry.space_group_name_H-M   'P 1'
#
loop_
_entity.id
_entity.type
_entity.pdbx_description
1 polymer ?
#
loop_
_entity_poly.entity_id
_entity_poly.type
_entity_poly.pdbx_seq_one_letter_code
_entity_poly.pdbx_strand_id
1 'polypeptide(L)'
;MLHPTEKYYPLRPELAESTFYLYQATKDPWYLDVGESIINSLNSYTKVKGGFASIKDVSTMQLEDHQHSFFLSETCKYLYLLFDDSFLLESNYIFTTEGHPLPVLSTWHERLPETYIPTNWTFMKRQQDANRISSMSLQVCPAMNLISGHHIKSVCHIPDTRSDFRCMTDEDCGVDSTTCRRRSCSTAGYCGLWLLI
;
A
#
# COMPACT_ATOMS: atom_id res chain seq x y z
N MET A 1 13.80 -9.95 -6.20
CA MET A 1 15.28 -9.70 -6.15
C MET A 1 15.80 -9.78 -7.58
N LEU A 2 16.48 -8.73 -8.06
CA LEU A 2 17.26 -8.81 -9.30
C LEU A 2 18.62 -9.43 -8.97
N HIS A 3 18.99 -10.53 -9.62
CA HIS A 3 20.30 -11.13 -9.44
C HIS A 3 21.30 -10.43 -10.40
N PRO A 4 22.45 -9.89 -9.94
CA PRO A 4 23.32 -9.06 -10.81
C PRO A 4 23.93 -9.77 -12.02
N THR A 5 23.87 -11.10 -12.07
CA THR A 5 24.31 -11.91 -13.22
C THR A 5 23.17 -12.25 -14.19
N GLU A 6 21.92 -11.98 -13.81
CA GLU A 6 20.75 -12.30 -14.63
C GLU A 6 20.60 -11.22 -15.70
N LYS A 7 20.77 -11.63 -16.96
CA LYS A 7 20.68 -10.72 -18.11
C LYS A 7 19.29 -10.71 -18.76
N TYR A 8 18.39 -11.57 -18.28
CA TYR A 8 17.05 -11.73 -18.80
C TYR A 8 16.10 -10.65 -18.26
N TYR A 9 15.34 -10.00 -19.15
CA TYR A 9 14.27 -9.08 -18.78
C TYR A 9 12.92 -9.52 -19.39
N PRO A 10 12.07 -10.22 -18.61
CA PRO A 10 10.77 -10.72 -19.07
C PRO A 10 9.62 -9.71 -18.95
N LEU A 11 9.85 -8.42 -19.25
CA LEU A 11 8.80 -7.37 -19.18
C LEU A 11 8.23 -7.13 -17.77
N ARG A 12 9.08 -7.34 -16.75
CA ARG A 12 8.79 -7.32 -15.30
C ARG A 12 8.03 -6.05 -14.82
N PRO A 13 6.97 -6.19 -14.00
CA PRO A 13 6.12 -5.07 -13.58
C PRO A 13 6.61 -4.28 -12.36
N GLU A 14 7.48 -4.85 -11.51
CA GLU A 14 7.71 -4.37 -10.14
C GLU A 14 8.24 -2.92 -10.07
N LEU A 15 8.96 -2.46 -11.12
CA LEU A 15 9.40 -1.07 -11.24
C LEU A 15 8.25 -0.11 -11.59
N ALA A 16 7.32 -0.53 -12.46
CA ALA A 16 6.15 0.28 -12.80
C ALA A 16 5.17 0.35 -11.62
N GLU A 17 4.96 -0.78 -10.94
CA GLU A 17 4.16 -0.87 -9.70
C GLU A 17 4.67 0.09 -8.63
N SER A 18 5.97 -0.01 -8.28
CA SER A 18 6.56 0.84 -7.24
C SER A 18 6.60 2.31 -7.63
N THR A 19 6.82 2.63 -8.91
CA THR A 19 6.70 4.02 -9.43
C THR A 19 5.29 4.57 -9.25
N PHE A 20 4.26 3.78 -9.60
CA PHE A 20 2.85 4.14 -9.39
C PHE A 20 2.54 4.39 -7.91
N TYR A 21 2.87 3.46 -7.01
CA TYR A 21 2.59 3.65 -5.57
C TYR A 21 3.34 4.83 -4.95
N LEU A 22 4.60 5.05 -5.35
CA LEU A 22 5.37 6.21 -4.87
C LEU A 22 4.77 7.52 -5.36
N TYR A 23 4.31 7.59 -6.62
CA TYR A 23 3.55 8.72 -7.12
C TYR A 23 2.24 8.92 -6.34
N GLN A 24 1.47 7.85 -6.09
CA GLN A 24 0.21 7.97 -5.33
C GLN A 24 0.42 8.45 -3.89
N ALA A 25 1.50 8.03 -3.24
CA ALA A 25 1.82 8.41 -1.86
C ALA A 25 2.43 9.82 -1.72
N THR A 26 3.20 10.29 -2.70
CA THR A 26 3.97 11.55 -2.62
C THR A 26 3.43 12.68 -3.50
N LYS A 27 2.78 12.31 -4.61
CA LYS A 27 2.43 13.18 -5.75
C LYS A 27 3.63 13.96 -6.32
N ASP A 28 4.84 13.43 -6.15
CA ASP A 28 6.07 13.99 -6.73
C ASP A 28 6.09 13.74 -8.26
N PRO A 29 6.12 14.79 -9.11
CA PRO A 29 6.12 14.64 -10.56
C PRO A 29 7.34 13.87 -11.11
N TRP A 30 8.44 13.74 -10.35
CA TRP A 30 9.59 12.93 -10.75
C TRP A 30 9.20 11.49 -11.15
N TYR A 31 8.19 10.91 -10.49
CA TYR A 31 7.72 9.56 -10.82
C TYR A 31 7.01 9.48 -12.18
N LEU A 32 6.48 10.60 -12.71
CA LEU A 32 5.93 10.67 -14.07
C LEU A 32 7.05 10.60 -15.12
N ASP A 33 8.16 11.30 -14.89
CA ASP A 33 9.36 11.26 -15.75
C ASP A 33 9.97 9.84 -15.78
N VAL A 34 10.00 9.17 -14.61
CA VAL A 34 10.39 7.75 -14.51
C VAL A 34 9.43 6.86 -15.31
N GLY A 35 8.11 7.10 -15.22
CA GLY A 35 7.10 6.40 -16.01
C GLY A 35 7.29 6.56 -17.52
N GLU A 36 7.54 7.78 -17.98
CA GLU A 36 7.84 8.09 -19.38
C GLU A 36 9.10 7.34 -19.85
N SER A 37 10.17 7.34 -19.04
CA SER A 37 11.41 6.61 -19.32
C SER A 37 11.19 5.10 -19.48
N ILE A 38 10.33 4.50 -18.64
CA ILE A 38 9.94 3.08 -18.75
C ILE A 38 9.18 2.84 -20.06
N ILE A 39 8.18 3.67 -20.38
CA ILE A 39 7.38 3.57 -21.61
C ILE A 39 8.26 3.70 -22.86
N ASN A 40 9.18 4.66 -22.87
CA ASN A 40 10.10 4.88 -23.98
C ASN A 40 11.06 3.70 -24.15
N SER A 41 11.57 3.13 -23.05
CA SER A 41 12.43 1.94 -23.07
C SER A 41 11.70 0.72 -23.63
N LEU A 42 10.46 0.46 -23.17
CA LEU A 42 9.63 -0.64 -23.69
C LEU A 42 9.33 -0.46 -25.20
N ASN A 43 8.92 0.74 -25.62
CA ASN A 43 8.65 1.00 -27.04
C ASN A 43 9.90 0.90 -27.93
N SER A 44 11.08 1.21 -27.40
CA SER A 44 12.34 1.21 -28.17
C SER A 44 12.98 -0.17 -28.28
N TYR A 45 12.92 -0.98 -27.22
CA TYR A 45 13.68 -2.22 -27.12
C TYR A 45 12.84 -3.50 -27.17
N THR A 46 11.59 -3.48 -26.69
CA THR A 46 10.78 -4.71 -26.57
C THR A 46 9.62 -4.79 -27.55
N LYS A 47 9.24 -3.68 -28.20
CA LYS A 47 8.13 -3.63 -29.15
C LYS A 47 8.43 -4.39 -30.44
N VAL A 48 7.50 -5.26 -30.85
CA VAL A 48 7.55 -6.04 -32.09
C VAL A 48 6.22 -5.91 -32.85
N LYS A 49 6.16 -6.40 -34.10
CA LYS A 49 4.95 -6.29 -34.94
C LYS A 49 3.69 -6.90 -34.31
N GLY A 50 3.84 -7.91 -33.45
CA GLY A 50 2.74 -8.61 -32.78
C GLY A 50 2.43 -8.19 -31.34
N GLY A 51 3.18 -7.25 -30.75
CA GLY A 51 3.08 -6.92 -29.32
C GLY A 51 4.43 -6.51 -28.72
N PHE A 52 4.79 -7.10 -27.59
CA PHE A 52 6.06 -6.89 -26.90
C PHE A 52 6.75 -8.22 -26.61
N ALA A 53 8.07 -8.25 -26.73
CA ALA A 53 8.92 -9.43 -26.59
C ALA A 53 9.88 -9.29 -25.41
N SER A 54 10.12 -10.39 -24.69
CA SER A 54 11.11 -10.42 -23.59
C SER A 54 12.53 -10.19 -24.12
N ILE A 55 13.42 -9.61 -23.32
CA ILE A 55 14.84 -9.46 -23.69
C ILE A 55 15.63 -10.63 -23.09
N LYS A 56 16.23 -11.45 -23.95
CA LYS A 56 17.08 -12.59 -23.55
C LYS A 56 18.37 -12.17 -22.86
N ASP A 57 19.03 -11.13 -23.39
CA ASP A 57 20.27 -10.57 -22.86
C ASP A 57 20.27 -9.05 -23.02
N VAL A 58 20.09 -8.31 -21.93
CA VAL A 58 20.08 -6.83 -21.90
C VAL A 58 21.41 -6.18 -22.28
N SER A 59 22.52 -6.91 -22.32
CA SER A 59 23.81 -6.39 -22.80
C SER A 59 23.94 -6.43 -24.33
N THR A 60 23.11 -7.22 -25.02
CA THR A 60 23.06 -7.30 -26.50
C THR A 60 21.72 -6.83 -27.08
N MET A 61 20.71 -6.60 -26.23
CA MET A 61 19.31 -6.38 -26.60
C MET A 61 18.72 -7.48 -27.49
N GLN A 62 19.22 -8.72 -27.35
CA GLN A 62 18.66 -9.87 -28.04
C GLN A 62 17.25 -10.17 -27.51
N LEU A 63 16.25 -10.20 -28.40
CA LEU A 63 14.88 -10.57 -28.06
C LEU A 63 14.66 -12.09 -27.96
N GLU A 64 13.69 -12.46 -27.15
CA GLU A 64 13.05 -13.78 -27.06
C GLU A 64 11.57 -13.62 -27.44
N ASP A 65 11.06 -14.48 -28.33
CA ASP A 65 9.68 -14.45 -28.84
C ASP A 65 8.68 -14.99 -27.79
N HIS A 66 8.59 -14.27 -26.67
CA HIS A 66 7.72 -14.60 -25.55
C HIS A 66 7.23 -13.32 -24.85
N GLN A 67 5.91 -13.18 -24.75
CA GLN A 67 5.24 -12.13 -23.99
C GLN A 67 4.55 -12.75 -22.78
N HIS A 68 5.04 -12.46 -21.57
CA HIS A 68 4.42 -12.94 -20.34
C HIS A 68 3.06 -12.25 -20.11
N SER A 69 2.08 -12.97 -19.56
CA SER A 69 0.72 -12.44 -19.32
C SER A 69 0.70 -11.24 -18.37
N PHE A 70 1.58 -11.25 -17.35
CA PHE A 70 1.70 -10.18 -16.37
C PHE A 70 2.08 -8.83 -16.98
N PHE A 71 2.69 -8.80 -18.17
CA PHE A 71 2.96 -7.55 -18.86
C PHE A 71 1.68 -6.75 -19.13
N LEU A 72 0.60 -7.44 -19.51
CA LEU A 72 -0.70 -6.81 -19.79
C LEU A 72 -1.51 -6.55 -18.51
N SER A 73 -1.51 -7.47 -17.54
CA SER A 73 -2.28 -7.29 -16.30
C SER A 73 -1.60 -6.33 -15.32
N GLU A 74 -0.29 -6.15 -15.37
CA GLU A 74 0.47 -5.38 -14.38
C GLU A 74 1.25 -4.23 -15.01
N THR A 75 2.27 -4.51 -15.83
CA THR A 75 3.18 -3.47 -16.36
C THR A 75 2.41 -2.40 -17.12
N CYS A 76 1.54 -2.78 -18.06
CA CYS A 76 0.67 -1.84 -18.79
C CYS A 76 -0.35 -1.14 -17.88
N LYS A 77 -0.87 -1.83 -16.85
CA LYS A 77 -1.89 -1.29 -15.94
C LYS A 77 -1.32 -0.20 -15.04
N TYR A 78 -0.19 -0.48 -14.37
CA TYR A 78 0.46 0.49 -13.49
C TYR A 78 1.00 1.70 -14.27
N LEU A 79 1.51 1.49 -15.50
CA LEU A 79 1.89 2.60 -16.38
C LEU A 79 0.68 3.43 -16.85
N TYR A 80 -0.47 2.82 -17.14
CA TYR A 80 -1.70 3.58 -17.41
C TYR A 80 -2.11 4.41 -16.19
N LEU A 81 -2.19 3.76 -15.03
CA LEU A 81 -2.62 4.34 -13.76
C LEU A 81 -1.75 5.47 -13.23
N LEU A 82 -0.46 5.48 -13.60
CA LEU A 82 0.46 6.56 -13.26
C LEU A 82 0.06 7.89 -13.92
N PHE A 83 -0.58 7.85 -15.11
CA PHE A 83 -1.01 9.04 -15.84
C PHE A 83 -2.53 9.29 -15.77
N ASP A 84 -3.35 8.26 -15.54
CA ASP A 84 -4.81 8.36 -15.34
C ASP A 84 -5.31 7.33 -14.31
N ASP A 85 -5.54 7.80 -13.08
CA ASP A 85 -6.16 7.04 -11.99
C ASP A 85 -7.65 7.39 -11.79
N SER A 86 -8.29 8.08 -12.75
CA SER A 86 -9.66 8.60 -12.59
C SER A 86 -10.70 7.53 -12.23
N PHE A 87 -10.56 6.31 -12.75
CA PHE A 87 -11.46 5.18 -12.45
C PHE A 87 -11.34 4.64 -11.02
N LEU A 88 -10.31 5.05 -10.27
CA LEU A 88 -10.03 4.61 -8.90
C LEU A 88 -10.45 5.64 -7.83
N LEU A 89 -10.85 6.85 -8.21
CA LEU A 89 -11.09 7.96 -7.28
C LEU A 89 -12.28 7.74 -6.31
N GLU A 90 -13.31 7.00 -6.72
CA GLU A 90 -14.56 6.85 -5.95
C GLU A 90 -14.64 5.55 -5.13
N SER A 91 -13.58 4.72 -5.12
CA SER A 91 -13.62 3.39 -4.50
C SER A 91 -12.34 3.06 -3.74
N ASN A 92 -12.49 2.41 -2.59
CA ASN A 92 -11.38 1.77 -1.90
C ASN A 92 -11.13 0.39 -2.52
N TYR A 93 -9.89 0.13 -2.93
CA TYR A 93 -9.47 -1.13 -3.53
C TYR A 93 -8.11 -1.56 -2.97
N ILE A 94 -7.84 -2.86 -3.06
CA ILE A 94 -6.53 -3.47 -2.81
C ILE A 94 -6.14 -4.21 -4.07
N PHE A 95 -4.97 -3.91 -4.64
CA PHE A 95 -4.42 -4.71 -5.73
C PHE A 95 -3.86 -6.03 -5.20
N THR A 96 -4.11 -7.13 -5.90
CA THR A 96 -3.35 -8.37 -5.70
C THR A 96 -1.92 -8.21 -6.21
N THR A 97 -1.05 -9.17 -5.87
CA THR A 97 0.32 -9.31 -6.44
C THR A 97 0.37 -9.64 -7.95
N GLU A 98 -0.78 -9.66 -8.64
CA GLU A 98 -0.94 -9.82 -10.09
C GLU A 98 -1.71 -8.60 -10.68
N GLY A 99 -1.70 -7.48 -9.94
CA GLY A 99 -2.35 -6.21 -10.30
C GLY A 99 -3.87 -6.24 -10.38
N HIS A 100 -4.58 -7.24 -9.86
CA HIS A 100 -6.06 -7.27 -9.92
C HIS A 100 -6.68 -6.42 -8.80
N PRO A 101 -7.49 -5.38 -9.09
CA PRO A 101 -8.13 -4.58 -8.06
C PRO A 101 -9.28 -5.34 -7.41
N LEU A 102 -9.24 -5.48 -6.09
CA LEU A 102 -10.30 -6.05 -5.27
C LEU A 102 -10.99 -4.91 -4.48
N PRO A 103 -12.32 -4.70 -4.61
CA PRO A 103 -13.02 -3.65 -3.88
C PRO A 103 -13.10 -3.98 -2.39
N VAL A 104 -12.82 -2.99 -1.54
CA VAL A 104 -12.97 -3.11 -0.08
C VAL A 104 -14.44 -2.92 0.28
N LEU A 105 -15.18 -4.03 0.40
CA LEU A 105 -16.58 -3.98 0.83
C LEU A 105 -16.67 -3.87 2.36
N SER A 106 -17.67 -3.15 2.88
CA SER A 106 -17.89 -3.00 4.33
C SER A 106 -18.07 -4.35 5.05
N THR A 107 -18.66 -5.33 4.38
CA THR A 107 -18.99 -6.67 4.88
C THR A 107 -17.79 -7.55 5.23
N TRP A 108 -16.57 -7.22 4.79
CA TRP A 108 -15.38 -8.01 5.14
C TRP A 108 -15.07 -7.94 6.65
N HIS A 109 -15.49 -6.87 7.34
CA HIS A 109 -15.32 -6.72 8.79
C HIS A 109 -16.34 -7.54 9.62
N GLU A 110 -17.41 -8.05 9.00
CA GLU A 110 -18.53 -8.68 9.73
C GLU A 110 -18.30 -10.16 10.07
N ARG A 111 -17.28 -10.79 9.47
CA ARG A 111 -17.00 -12.24 9.65
C ARG A 111 -15.52 -12.56 9.84
N LEU A 112 -15.02 -12.32 11.05
CA LEU A 112 -13.91 -13.14 11.54
C LEU A 112 -14.40 -14.58 11.72
N PRO A 113 -13.70 -15.61 11.21
CA PRO A 113 -14.09 -16.99 11.45
C PRO A 113 -14.00 -17.32 12.95
N GLU A 114 -14.98 -18.06 13.49
CA GLU A 114 -15.09 -18.34 14.93
C GLU A 114 -13.84 -19.02 15.52
N THR A 115 -13.05 -19.70 14.69
CA THR A 115 -11.77 -20.33 15.04
C THR A 115 -10.70 -19.36 15.54
N TYR A 116 -10.83 -18.06 15.28
CA TYR A 116 -9.91 -17.02 15.76
C TYR A 116 -10.31 -16.39 17.10
N ILE A 117 -11.36 -16.88 17.78
CA ILE A 117 -11.82 -16.37 19.08
C ILE A 117 -11.16 -17.18 20.22
N PRO A 118 -10.24 -16.60 21.02
CA PRO A 118 -9.70 -17.27 22.19
C PRO A 118 -10.78 -17.38 23.27
N THR A 119 -10.95 -18.56 23.86
CA THR A 119 -12.03 -18.87 24.83
C THR A 119 -11.97 -18.09 26.15
N ASN A 120 -10.89 -17.36 26.42
CA ASN A 120 -10.63 -16.67 27.69
C ASN A 120 -10.76 -15.14 27.58
N TRP A 121 -11.91 -14.63 27.12
CA TRP A 121 -12.24 -13.19 27.20
C TRP A 121 -13.34 -12.94 28.24
N THR A 122 -13.14 -11.93 29.09
CA THR A 122 -14.01 -11.61 30.23
C THR A 122 -15.31 -10.92 29.78
N PHE A 123 -16.44 -11.59 29.98
CA PHE A 123 -17.76 -11.02 29.72
C PHE A 123 -18.13 -9.94 30.75
N MET A 124 -18.16 -8.67 30.35
CA MET A 124 -18.88 -7.64 31.11
C MET A 124 -20.40 -7.83 30.94
N LYS A 125 -21.05 -8.33 31.99
CA LYS A 125 -22.51 -8.53 32.03
C LYS A 125 -23.22 -7.20 32.30
N ARG A 126 -23.84 -6.60 31.28
CA ARG A 126 -24.86 -5.55 31.43
C ARG A 126 -26.20 -6.10 30.91
N GLN A 127 -27.30 -5.79 31.59
CA GLN A 127 -28.60 -6.41 31.32
C GLN A 127 -29.22 -5.92 30.02
N GLN A 128 -29.66 -6.89 29.21
CA GLN A 128 -30.35 -6.79 27.92
C GLN A 128 -29.50 -6.15 26.80
N ASP A 129 -29.43 -6.86 25.68
CA ASP A 129 -28.60 -6.64 24.50
C ASP A 129 -27.08 -6.59 24.73
N ALA A 130 -26.51 -7.80 24.87
CA ALA A 130 -25.07 -8.05 24.93
C ALA A 130 -24.39 -7.91 23.55
N ASN A 131 -24.44 -6.70 22.97
CA ASN A 131 -23.62 -6.38 21.81
C ASN A 131 -22.13 -6.44 22.17
N ARG A 132 -21.38 -7.26 21.43
CA ARG A 132 -19.93 -7.44 21.62
C ARG A 132 -19.20 -6.18 21.15
N ILE A 133 -18.80 -5.34 22.09
CA ILE A 133 -18.00 -4.14 21.82
C ILE A 133 -16.52 -4.54 21.75
N SER A 134 -16.04 -4.81 20.54
CA SER A 134 -14.60 -4.84 20.25
C SER A 134 -14.10 -3.41 19.96
N SER A 135 -12.79 -3.20 19.98
CA SER A 135 -12.17 -1.95 19.51
C SER A 135 -12.48 -1.64 18.04
N MET A 136 -12.73 -2.66 17.20
CA MET A 136 -13.20 -2.48 15.82
C MET A 136 -14.69 -2.09 15.77
N SER A 137 -15.51 -2.59 16.71
CA SER A 137 -16.93 -2.22 16.85
C SER A 137 -17.12 -0.74 17.25
N LEU A 138 -16.05 -0.05 17.66
CA LEU A 138 -16.07 1.34 18.12
C LEU A 138 -15.60 2.37 17.08
N GLN A 139 -15.22 1.93 15.86
CA GLN A 139 -14.74 2.77 14.75
C GLN A 139 -13.62 3.78 15.14
N VAL A 140 -12.41 3.24 15.25
CA VAL A 140 -11.20 3.95 15.73
C VAL A 140 -10.02 3.52 14.84
N CYS A 141 -9.17 4.36 14.24
CA CYS A 141 -9.07 5.81 13.96
C CYS A 141 -8.02 5.96 12.80
N PRO A 142 -7.75 7.13 12.15
CA PRO A 142 -8.14 8.52 12.47
C PRO A 142 -8.62 9.43 11.30
N ALA A 143 -9.29 10.53 11.67
CA ALA A 143 -9.29 11.88 11.06
C ALA A 143 -9.59 12.11 9.55
N MET A 144 -10.81 12.60 9.29
CA MET A 144 -10.99 13.93 8.66
C MET A 144 -12.11 14.70 9.39
N ASN A 145 -12.07 16.03 9.30
CA ASN A 145 -13.07 16.91 9.93
C ASN A 145 -14.45 16.71 9.32
N LEU A 146 -15.45 16.31 10.13
CA LEU A 146 -16.85 16.60 9.82
C LEU A 146 -17.58 17.12 11.07
N ILE A 147 -18.52 18.02 10.81
CA ILE A 147 -19.26 18.78 11.82
C ILE A 147 -20.35 17.88 12.44
N SER A 148 -20.69 18.15 13.72
CA SER A 148 -21.77 17.52 14.50
C SER A 148 -21.45 16.18 15.19
N GLY A 149 -20.96 16.28 16.43
CA GLY A 149 -21.75 15.73 17.54
C GLY A 149 -21.72 14.23 17.84
N HIS A 150 -20.54 13.59 17.90
CA HIS A 150 -20.13 12.73 19.05
C HIS A 150 -18.67 12.28 18.89
N HIS A 151 -17.85 12.51 19.92
CA HIS A 151 -16.42 12.16 19.89
C HIS A 151 -16.18 10.75 20.43
N ILE A 152 -15.75 9.82 19.58
CA ILE A 152 -15.02 8.61 20.00
C ILE A 152 -13.59 8.74 19.49
N LYS A 153 -12.67 9.04 20.42
CA LYS A 153 -11.23 8.94 20.17
C LYS A 153 -10.76 7.53 20.55
N SER A 154 -9.68 7.06 19.92
CA SER A 154 -8.91 5.96 20.48
C SER A 154 -8.55 6.25 21.93
N VAL A 155 -8.75 5.27 22.80
CA VAL A 155 -8.45 5.37 24.24
C VAL A 155 -6.93 5.53 24.48
N CYS A 156 -6.08 5.16 23.52
CA CYS A 156 -4.63 5.18 23.64
C CYS A 156 -3.89 6.01 22.58
N HIS A 157 -4.49 6.36 21.43
CA HIS A 157 -3.79 7.13 20.40
C HIS A 157 -3.50 8.55 20.88
N ILE A 158 -2.21 8.84 21.02
CA ILE A 158 -1.67 10.18 21.20
C ILE A 158 -1.05 10.55 19.84
N PRO A 159 -1.43 11.67 19.21
CA PRO A 159 -0.79 12.11 17.98
C PRO A 159 0.67 12.53 18.23
N ASP A 160 1.50 12.50 17.20
CA ASP A 160 2.84 13.09 17.26
C ASP A 160 2.75 14.61 17.48
N THR A 161 3.77 15.20 18.09
CA THR A 161 3.86 16.65 18.36
C THR A 161 3.83 17.48 17.07
N ARG A 162 4.22 16.89 15.94
CA ARG A 162 4.22 17.52 14.61
C ARG A 162 3.37 16.73 13.63
N SER A 163 2.56 17.43 12.84
CA SER A 163 1.70 16.84 11.81
C SER A 163 2.46 16.36 10.56
N ASP A 164 3.76 16.64 10.46
CA ASP A 164 4.65 16.12 9.40
C ASP A 164 5.37 14.82 9.79
N PHE A 165 4.99 14.22 10.93
CA PHE A 165 5.56 12.99 11.51
C PHE A 165 7.08 13.05 11.79
N ARG A 166 7.68 14.25 11.74
CA ARG A 166 9.08 14.48 12.06
C ARG A 166 9.30 14.57 13.56
N CYS A 167 10.51 14.23 13.99
CA CYS A 167 10.94 14.27 15.38
C CYS A 167 12.40 14.67 15.51
N MET A 168 12.74 15.24 16.67
CA MET A 168 14.11 15.40 17.16
C MET A 168 14.40 14.43 18.32
N THR A 169 13.36 14.00 19.03
CA THR A 169 13.43 13.08 20.18
C THR A 169 12.22 12.14 20.25
N ASP A 170 12.29 11.12 21.09
CA ASP A 170 11.15 10.22 21.41
C ASP A 170 9.99 10.93 22.14
N GLU A 171 10.17 12.18 22.56
CA GLU A 171 9.10 13.01 23.14
C GLU A 171 8.23 13.68 22.08
N ASP A 172 8.73 13.83 20.85
CA ASP A 172 7.95 14.31 19.71
C ASP A 172 6.98 13.24 19.16
N CYS A 173 7.18 11.97 19.55
CA CYS A 173 6.46 10.83 19.01
C CYS A 173 5.33 10.36 19.93
N GLY A 174 4.16 10.19 19.33
CA GLY A 174 2.93 9.80 19.98
C GLY A 174 2.81 8.30 20.25
N VAL A 175 1.57 7.84 20.39
CA VAL A 175 1.23 6.44 20.66
C VAL A 175 0.45 5.87 19.48
N ASP A 176 0.90 4.75 18.95
CA ASP A 176 0.29 4.07 17.82
C ASP A 176 -1.16 3.64 18.14
N SER A 177 -2.06 3.85 17.17
CA SER A 177 -3.50 3.61 17.35
C SER A 177 -3.88 2.12 17.34
N THR A 178 -3.05 1.26 16.74
CA THR A 178 -3.36 -0.18 16.56
C THR A 178 -2.80 -1.05 17.68
N THR A 179 -1.61 -0.71 18.19
CA THR A 179 -0.87 -1.47 19.20
C THR A 179 -0.87 -0.81 20.58
N CYS A 180 -1.32 0.45 20.69
CA CYS A 180 -1.19 1.29 21.88
C CYS A 180 0.26 1.41 22.40
N ARG A 181 1.26 1.22 21.55
CA ARG A 181 2.68 1.37 21.88
C ARG A 181 3.17 2.77 21.56
N ARG A 182 4.02 3.33 22.44
CA ARG A 182 4.72 4.59 22.18
C ARG A 182 5.65 4.41 20.97
N ARG A 183 5.58 5.33 20.03
CA ARG A 183 6.49 5.42 18.87
C ARG A 183 7.77 6.11 19.32
N SER A 184 8.88 5.80 18.66
CA SER A 184 10.18 6.43 18.89
C SER A 184 10.70 7.10 17.62
N CYS A 185 11.67 7.99 17.79
CA CYS A 185 12.27 8.73 16.71
C CYS A 185 13.37 7.89 16.03
N SER A 186 13.27 7.73 14.71
CA SER A 186 14.34 7.12 13.93
C SER A 186 15.56 8.05 13.83
N THR A 187 16.72 7.46 13.52
CA THR A 187 17.92 8.20 13.09
C THR A 187 17.69 9.07 11.85
N ALA A 188 16.62 8.82 11.08
CA ALA A 188 16.19 9.65 9.95
C ALA A 188 15.26 10.83 10.35
N GLY A 189 14.93 10.99 11.64
CA GLY A 189 14.11 12.09 12.14
C GLY A 189 12.60 11.93 11.92
N TYR A 190 12.10 10.69 11.85
CA TYR A 190 10.67 10.37 11.74
C TYR A 190 10.19 9.42 12.84
N CYS A 191 8.95 9.61 13.31
CA CYS A 191 8.33 8.76 14.33
C CYS A 191 7.89 7.41 13.77
N GLY A 192 8.10 6.32 14.52
CA GLY A 192 7.71 4.98 14.08
C GLY A 192 7.73 3.91 15.18
N LEU A 193 7.26 2.71 14.84
CA LEU A 193 7.46 1.51 15.64
C LEU A 193 8.65 0.74 15.07
N TRP A 194 9.85 1.08 15.55
CA TRP A 194 11.08 0.43 15.11
C TRP A 194 11.24 -0.91 15.83
N LEU A 195 11.38 -1.99 15.07
CA LEU A 195 11.78 -3.28 15.61
C LEU A 195 13.25 -3.20 15.99
N LEU A 196 13.55 -3.41 17.28
CA LEU A 196 14.91 -3.68 17.74
C LEU A 196 15.35 -5.02 17.12
N ILE A 197 16.42 -4.97 16.33
CA ILE A 197 17.21 -6.11 15.83
C ILE A 197 18.48 -6.19 16.69
#